data_AF-A0A1V5A1R6-F1
#
_entry.id   AF-A0A1V5A1R6-F1
#
_cell.length_a   1.000
_cell.length_b   1.000
_cell.length_c   1.000
_cell.angle_alpha   90.00
_cell.angle_beta   90.00
_cell.angle_gamma   90.00
#
_symmetry.space_group_name_H-M   'P 1'
#
loop_
_entity.id
_entity.type
_entity.pdbx_description
1 polymer ?
#
loop_
_entity_poly.entity_id
_entity_poly.type
_entity_poly.pdbx_seq_one_letter_code
_entity_poly.pdbx_strand_id
1 'polypeptide(L)'
;MVNENAQLYTIEGISASILMLVTTFLVISSSSIVTPQETHITDMQLEQLGHDALLVLNTPLENGTSSILYQCIRDDPPSHPGLNAAFNANFTQLLNTRIFSGNDTLHFKVQLYYRDQSSGEIKPPIDFTSDGVGYFRENAVKVTQWVKMGSDVSDSDLQDKIILVEALIWRS
;
A
#
# COMPACT_ATOMS: atom_id res chain seq x y z
N MET A 1 40.50 -62.74 12.41
CA MET A 1 40.09 -61.77 11.36
C MET A 1 38.59 -61.62 11.45
N VAL A 2 38.10 -60.58 12.13
CA VAL A 2 36.66 -60.38 12.40
C VAL A 2 36.29 -58.94 12.02
N ASN A 3 35.34 -58.81 11.09
CA ASN A 3 34.37 -57.71 10.92
C ASN A 3 34.80 -56.24 10.68
N GLU A 4 35.96 -55.94 10.11
CA GLU A 4 36.27 -54.55 9.72
C GLU A 4 35.32 -54.00 8.63
N ASN A 5 34.98 -54.83 7.63
CA ASN A 5 34.07 -54.42 6.55
C ASN A 5 32.61 -54.26 7.02
N ALA A 6 32.15 -55.09 7.96
CA ALA A 6 30.77 -55.02 8.48
C ALA A 6 30.55 -53.77 9.36
N GLN A 7 31.59 -53.36 10.11
CA GLN A 7 31.56 -52.11 10.87
C GLN A 7 31.56 -50.88 9.96
N LEU A 8 32.29 -50.93 8.83
CA LEU A 8 32.32 -49.86 7.85
C LEU A 8 30.93 -49.60 7.22
N TYR A 9 30.19 -50.64 6.85
CA TYR A 9 28.83 -50.48 6.34
C TYR A 9 27.83 -49.98 7.39
N THR A 10 28.07 -50.29 8.66
CA THR A 10 27.20 -49.81 9.76
C THR A 10 27.43 -48.32 10.03
N ILE A 11 28.68 -47.86 10.02
CA ILE A 11 29.00 -46.43 10.20
C ILE A 11 28.54 -45.60 8.99
N GLU A 12 28.67 -46.13 7.78
CA GLU A 12 28.20 -45.48 6.56
C GLU A 12 26.67 -45.31 6.54
N GLY A 13 25.91 -46.35 6.93
CA GLY A 13 24.46 -46.27 7.02
C GLY A 13 23.96 -45.24 8.05
N ILE A 14 24.64 -45.14 9.20
CA ILE A 14 24.33 -44.12 10.22
C ILE A 14 24.65 -42.72 9.68
N SER A 15 25.81 -42.53 9.05
CA SER A 15 26.18 -41.24 8.45
C SER A 15 25.21 -40.80 7.35
N ALA A 16 24.80 -41.71 6.47
CA ALA A 16 23.83 -41.43 5.42
C ALA A 16 22.45 -41.04 6.00
N SER A 17 22.01 -41.72 7.06
CA SER A 17 20.75 -41.42 7.73
C SER A 17 20.78 -40.04 8.39
N ILE A 18 21.87 -39.69 9.06
CA ILE A 18 22.07 -38.35 9.65
C ILE A 18 22.08 -37.28 8.55
N LEU A 19 22.79 -37.52 7.45
CA LEU A 19 22.86 -36.58 6.33
C LEU A 19 21.48 -36.36 5.71
N MET A 20 20.69 -37.41 5.48
CA MET A 20 19.32 -37.29 5.00
C MET A 20 18.42 -36.51 5.97
N LEU A 21 18.54 -36.72 7.28
CA LEU A 21 17.77 -35.97 8.27
C LEU A 21 18.16 -34.49 8.29
N VAL A 22 19.46 -34.18 8.20
CA VAL A 22 19.95 -32.80 8.13
C VAL A 22 19.48 -32.12 6.85
N THR A 23 19.56 -32.79 5.70
CA THR A 23 19.05 -32.25 4.44
C THR A 23 17.54 -32.01 4.50
N THR A 24 16.78 -32.95 5.05
CA THR A 24 15.33 -32.80 5.23
C THR A 24 15.00 -31.64 6.15
N PHE A 25 15.73 -31.50 7.26
CA PHE A 25 15.60 -30.39 8.19
C PHE A 25 15.89 -29.06 7.49
N LEU A 26 16.99 -28.96 6.74
CA LEU A 26 17.33 -27.75 6.00
C LEU A 26 16.28 -27.38 4.95
N VAL A 27 15.74 -28.36 4.21
CA VAL A 27 14.67 -28.11 3.23
C VAL A 27 13.42 -27.58 3.91
N ILE A 28 12.95 -28.24 4.99
CA ILE A 28 11.76 -27.81 5.75
C ILE A 28 11.97 -26.44 6.38
N SER A 29 13.14 -26.19 6.98
CA SER A 29 13.44 -24.90 7.62
C SER A 29 13.68 -23.77 6.63
N SER A 30 14.09 -24.07 5.39
CA SER A 30 14.30 -23.06 4.34
C SER A 30 13.03 -22.68 3.58
N SER A 31 12.01 -23.54 3.59
CA SER A 31 10.75 -23.28 2.91
C SER A 31 9.79 -22.53 3.85
N SER A 32 9.81 -21.21 3.80
CA SER A 32 8.69 -20.42 4.31
C SER A 32 7.47 -20.70 3.42
N ILE A 33 6.48 -21.42 3.95
CA ILE A 33 5.20 -21.60 3.27
C ILE A 33 4.36 -20.36 3.56
N VAL A 34 4.43 -19.37 2.68
CA VAL A 34 3.44 -18.29 2.67
C VAL A 34 2.12 -18.92 2.22
N THR A 35 1.24 -19.20 3.18
CA THR A 35 -0.09 -19.70 2.83
C THR A 35 -0.93 -18.54 2.26
N PRO A 36 -1.85 -18.80 1.32
CA PRO A 36 -2.77 -17.76 0.83
C PRO A 36 -3.56 -17.06 1.96
N GLN A 37 -3.68 -17.71 3.11
CA GLN A 37 -4.36 -17.16 4.29
C GLN A 37 -3.59 -15.98 4.92
N GLU A 38 -2.26 -15.98 4.85
CA GLU A 38 -1.44 -14.92 5.46
C GLU A 38 -1.31 -13.67 4.59
N THR A 39 -1.33 -13.82 3.25
CA THR A 39 -1.35 -12.66 2.33
C THR A 39 -2.63 -11.84 2.50
N HIS A 40 -3.78 -12.50 2.70
CA HIS A 40 -5.06 -11.84 2.97
C HIS A 40 -5.04 -10.97 4.23
N ILE A 41 -4.33 -11.39 5.30
CA ILE A 41 -4.25 -10.60 6.53
C ILE A 41 -3.43 -9.34 6.31
N THR A 42 -2.32 -9.45 5.57
CA THR A 42 -1.45 -8.31 5.26
C THR A 42 -2.17 -7.31 4.36
N ASP A 43 -2.93 -7.80 3.37
CA ASP A 43 -3.74 -6.95 2.49
C ASP A 43 -4.88 -6.26 3.29
N MET A 44 -5.58 -6.98 4.17
CA MET A 44 -6.62 -6.37 5.03
C MET A 44 -6.05 -5.27 5.93
N GLN A 45 -4.86 -5.47 6.50
CA GLN A 45 -4.19 -4.45 7.31
C GLN A 45 -3.81 -3.23 6.48
N LEU A 46 -3.32 -3.43 5.25
CA LEU A 46 -2.97 -2.35 4.34
C LEU A 46 -4.22 -1.58 3.88
N GLU A 47 -5.32 -2.28 3.65
CA GLU A 47 -6.62 -1.68 3.34
C GLU A 47 -7.13 -0.81 4.49
N GLN A 48 -7.12 -1.33 5.72
CA GLN A 48 -7.50 -0.57 6.90
C GLN A 48 -6.62 0.66 7.09
N LEU A 49 -5.29 0.50 7.01
CA LEU A 49 -4.36 1.61 7.17
C LEU A 49 -4.57 2.69 6.10
N GLY A 50 -4.72 2.30 4.84
CA GLY A 50 -4.97 3.21 3.73
C GLY A 50 -6.29 3.94 3.86
N HIS A 51 -7.34 3.23 4.26
CA HIS A 51 -8.67 3.80 4.50
C HIS A 51 -8.63 4.81 5.65
N ASP A 52 -8.02 4.45 6.78
CA ASP A 52 -7.88 5.30 7.94
C ASP A 52 -7.05 6.55 7.61
N ALA A 53 -5.95 6.41 6.88
CA ALA A 53 -5.14 7.54 6.44
C ALA A 53 -5.94 8.52 5.56
N LEU A 54 -6.70 8.03 4.58
CA LEU A 54 -7.56 8.87 3.75
C LEU A 54 -8.70 9.50 4.56
N LEU A 55 -9.26 8.79 5.53
CA LEU A 55 -10.31 9.29 6.41
C LEU A 55 -9.80 10.42 7.31
N VAL A 56 -8.62 10.25 7.90
CA VAL A 56 -7.97 11.29 8.71
C VAL A 56 -7.72 12.54 7.87
N LEU A 57 -7.21 12.40 6.64
CA LEU A 57 -7.04 13.55 5.73
C LEU A 57 -8.37 14.21 5.36
N ASN A 58 -9.45 13.44 5.24
CA ASN A 58 -10.77 13.95 4.91
C ASN A 58 -11.54 14.51 6.14
N THR A 59 -11.02 14.35 7.34
CA THR A 59 -11.67 14.81 8.57
C THR A 59 -11.14 16.20 8.95
N PRO A 60 -12.00 17.22 9.10
CA PRO A 60 -11.59 18.52 9.62
C PRO A 60 -11.06 18.43 11.06
N LEU A 61 -10.03 19.23 11.38
CA LEU A 61 -9.49 19.32 12.74
C LEU A 61 -10.46 20.04 13.69
N GLU A 62 -11.19 21.03 13.17
CA GLU A 62 -12.13 21.84 13.94
C GLU A 62 -13.46 22.02 13.19
N ASN A 63 -14.53 22.24 13.94
CA ASN A 63 -15.85 22.50 13.37
C ASN A 63 -15.84 23.77 12.50
N GLY A 64 -16.29 23.63 11.25
CA GLY A 64 -16.34 24.74 10.29
C GLY A 64 -15.05 24.96 9.50
N THR A 65 -14.01 24.14 9.73
CA THR A 65 -12.80 24.15 8.89
C THR A 65 -12.89 23.12 7.76
N SER A 66 -12.21 23.38 6.65
CA SER A 66 -12.06 22.39 5.58
C SER A 66 -11.05 21.32 5.96
N SER A 67 -11.24 20.09 5.49
CA SER A 67 -10.28 19.00 5.69
C SER A 67 -8.98 19.22 4.91
N ILE A 68 -7.90 18.57 5.32
CA ILE A 68 -6.60 18.66 4.63
C ILE A 68 -6.75 18.15 3.19
N LEU A 69 -7.51 17.07 2.98
CA LEU A 69 -7.81 16.52 1.67
C LEU A 69 -8.52 17.53 0.77
N TYR A 70 -9.54 18.22 1.32
CA TYR A 70 -10.27 19.26 0.61
C TYR A 70 -9.34 20.41 0.17
N GLN A 71 -8.50 20.89 1.09
CA GLN A 71 -7.54 21.96 0.82
C GLN A 71 -6.54 21.55 -0.26
N CYS A 72 -6.00 20.32 -0.19
CA CYS A 72 -5.06 19.82 -1.20
C CYS A 72 -5.68 19.80 -2.60
N ILE A 73 -6.93 19.35 -2.75
CA ILE A 73 -7.62 19.32 -4.04
C ILE A 73 -7.99 20.72 -4.54
N ARG A 74 -8.38 21.62 -3.63
CA ARG A 74 -8.77 23.00 -3.97
C ARG A 74 -7.57 23.84 -4.40
N ASP A 75 -6.49 23.78 -3.64
CA ASP A 75 -5.34 24.68 -3.80
C ASP A 75 -4.43 24.26 -4.96
N ASP A 76 -4.49 22.97 -5.35
CA ASP A 76 -3.76 22.39 -6.47
C ASP A 76 -4.69 21.48 -7.29
N PRO A 77 -5.56 22.08 -8.13
CA PRO A 77 -6.56 21.34 -8.88
C PRO A 77 -5.94 20.43 -9.96
N PRO A 78 -6.65 19.37 -10.37
CA PRO A 78 -6.14 18.30 -11.23
C PRO A 78 -5.84 18.70 -12.69
N SER A 79 -5.85 19.99 -13.02
CA SER A 79 -5.30 20.49 -14.29
C SER A 79 -3.77 20.40 -14.36
N HIS A 80 -3.09 20.12 -13.24
CA HIS A 80 -1.64 19.93 -13.15
C HIS A 80 -1.29 18.50 -12.70
N PRO A 81 -1.11 17.56 -13.63
CA PRO A 81 -0.66 16.23 -13.23
C PRO A 81 0.74 16.34 -12.63
N GLY A 82 0.96 15.70 -11.49
CA GLY A 82 2.29 15.17 -11.20
C GLY A 82 2.79 15.27 -9.77
N LEU A 83 2.35 16.23 -8.94
CA LEU A 83 2.83 16.28 -7.55
C LEU A 83 2.07 17.27 -6.66
N ASN A 84 1.07 16.79 -5.93
CA ASN A 84 0.58 17.53 -4.76
C ASN A 84 1.49 17.29 -3.55
N ALA A 85 2.39 18.24 -3.26
CA ALA A 85 3.40 18.12 -2.21
C ALA A 85 2.80 18.06 -0.79
N ALA A 86 1.74 18.84 -0.54
CA ALA A 86 1.07 18.89 0.76
C ALA A 86 0.37 17.56 1.07
N PHE A 87 -0.38 17.02 0.12
CA PHE A 87 -0.98 15.69 0.25
C PHE A 87 0.11 14.64 0.45
N ASN A 88 1.16 14.66 -0.38
CA ASN A 88 2.21 13.66 -0.32
C ASN A 88 2.90 13.63 1.06
N ALA A 89 3.27 14.79 1.60
CA ALA A 89 3.88 14.89 2.92
C ALA A 89 2.98 14.33 4.02
N ASN A 90 1.70 14.72 4.05
CA ASN A 90 0.77 14.26 5.08
C ASN A 90 0.43 12.77 4.93
N PHE A 91 0.19 12.30 3.71
CA PHE A 91 -0.17 10.91 3.47
C PHE A 91 1.01 9.96 3.69
N THR A 92 2.22 10.33 3.26
CA THR A 92 3.46 9.59 3.57
C THR A 92 3.65 9.47 5.08
N GLN A 93 3.44 10.55 5.82
CA GLN A 93 3.56 10.54 7.28
C GLN A 93 2.53 9.58 7.90
N LEU A 94 1.27 9.61 7.48
CA LEU A 94 0.23 8.74 8.02
C LEU A 94 0.49 7.26 7.71
N LEU A 95 0.97 6.93 6.50
CA LEU A 95 1.25 5.55 6.11
C LEU A 95 2.50 4.98 6.78
N ASN A 96 3.56 5.77 6.88
CA ASN A 96 4.88 5.25 7.26
C ASN A 96 5.25 5.47 8.74
N THR A 97 4.47 6.21 9.52
CA THR A 97 4.76 6.41 10.95
C THR A 97 4.45 5.15 11.76
N ARG A 98 5.44 4.67 12.53
CA ARG A 98 5.30 3.54 13.46
C ARG A 98 5.71 3.95 14.88
N ILE A 99 5.08 3.34 15.89
CA ILE A 99 5.26 3.74 17.30
C ILE A 99 6.57 3.20 17.90
N PHE A 100 7.04 2.03 17.47
CA PHE A 100 8.13 1.29 18.15
C PHE A 100 9.26 0.78 17.22
N SER A 101 9.29 1.23 15.97
CA SER A 101 10.29 0.83 14.96
C SER A 101 10.62 1.99 14.02
N GLY A 102 11.58 1.79 13.12
CA GLY A 102 11.74 2.66 11.96
C GLY A 102 10.46 2.78 11.13
N ASN A 103 10.42 3.78 10.26
CA ASN A 103 9.30 4.04 9.35
C ASN A 103 9.00 2.81 8.48
N ASP A 104 7.73 2.64 8.09
CA ASP A 104 7.34 1.65 7.08
C ASP A 104 7.89 2.03 5.68
N THR A 105 7.82 1.08 4.75
CA THR A 105 8.21 1.22 3.33
C THR A 105 6.98 1.16 2.43
N LEU A 106 5.92 1.85 2.83
CA LEU A 106 4.69 1.95 2.05
C LEU A 106 4.79 3.07 1.04
N HIS A 107 4.34 2.74 -0.15
CA HIS A 107 4.35 3.57 -1.33
C HIS A 107 2.92 3.77 -1.84
N PHE A 108 2.67 4.86 -2.57
CA PHE A 108 1.33 5.16 -3.04
C PHE A 108 1.26 5.94 -4.35
N LYS A 109 0.13 5.78 -5.02
CA LYS A 109 -0.31 6.56 -6.18
C LYS A 109 -1.77 6.95 -6.00
N VAL A 110 -2.08 8.24 -6.13
CA VAL A 110 -3.44 8.77 -5.97
C VAL A 110 -3.98 9.29 -7.28
N GLN A 111 -5.23 8.93 -7.55
CA GLN A 111 -5.96 9.30 -8.75
C GLN A 111 -7.31 9.91 -8.36
N LEU A 112 -7.74 10.91 -9.12
CA LEU A 112 -9.03 11.58 -8.93
C LEU A 112 -9.97 11.22 -10.09
N TYR A 113 -11.22 10.91 -9.73
CA TYR A 113 -12.30 10.74 -10.69
C TYR A 113 -13.40 11.75 -10.40
N TYR A 114 -13.76 12.53 -11.41
CA TYR A 114 -14.86 13.48 -11.34
C TYR A 114 -15.55 13.57 -12.70
N ARG A 115 -16.78 14.08 -12.67
CA ARG A 115 -17.56 14.30 -13.88
C ARG A 115 -17.21 15.64 -14.49
N ASP A 116 -16.87 15.66 -15.77
CA ASP A 116 -16.63 16.88 -16.53
C ASP A 116 -17.89 17.75 -16.60
N GLN A 117 -17.76 19.07 -16.46
CA GLN A 117 -18.94 19.96 -16.47
C GLN A 117 -19.56 20.06 -17.87
N SER A 118 -18.70 20.08 -18.89
CA SER A 118 -19.12 20.39 -20.27
C SER A 118 -19.70 19.18 -21.00
N SER A 119 -19.06 18.02 -20.87
CA SER A 119 -19.51 16.77 -21.51
C SER A 119 -20.47 15.95 -20.65
N GLY A 120 -20.46 16.14 -19.33
CA GLY A 120 -21.23 15.30 -18.40
C GLY A 120 -20.68 13.87 -18.27
N GLU A 121 -19.55 13.56 -18.89
CA GLU A 121 -18.90 12.26 -18.85
C GLU A 121 -17.88 12.18 -17.70
N ILE A 122 -17.58 10.95 -17.28
CA ILE A 122 -16.46 10.69 -16.34
C ILE A 122 -15.19 10.70 -17.17
N LYS A 123 -14.32 11.69 -16.95
CA LYS A 123 -13.01 11.74 -17.59
C LYS A 123 -12.12 10.59 -17.09
N PRO A 124 -11.11 10.16 -17.87
CA PRO A 124 -10.09 9.26 -17.38
C PRO A 124 -9.50 9.76 -16.04
N PRO A 125 -9.11 8.85 -15.14
CA PRO A 125 -8.52 9.25 -13.86
C PRO A 125 -7.35 10.17 -14.09
N ILE A 126 -7.33 11.26 -13.32
CA ILE A 126 -6.21 12.18 -13.33
C ILE A 126 -5.25 11.78 -12.21
N ASP A 127 -3.99 11.62 -12.58
CA ASP A 127 -2.92 11.38 -11.61
C ASP A 127 -2.73 12.64 -10.76
N PHE A 128 -3.09 12.54 -9.48
CA PHE A 128 -3.05 13.65 -8.53
C PHE A 128 -1.68 13.76 -7.87
N THR A 129 -1.18 12.65 -7.33
CA THR A 129 0.14 12.61 -6.72
C THR A 129 0.63 11.18 -6.56
N SER A 130 1.94 11.02 -6.40
CA SER A 130 2.59 9.76 -6.03
C SER A 130 3.84 10.08 -5.25
N ASP A 131 4.36 9.09 -4.52
CA ASP A 131 5.66 9.19 -3.86
C ASP A 131 6.87 9.03 -4.81
N GLY A 132 6.61 8.87 -6.12
CA GLY A 132 7.62 8.75 -7.16
C GLY A 132 8.24 7.35 -7.28
N VAL A 133 7.78 6.38 -6.48
CA VAL A 133 8.27 4.99 -6.56
C VAL A 133 7.43 4.20 -7.57
N GLY A 134 8.10 3.37 -8.36
CA GLY A 134 7.44 2.53 -9.36
C GLY A 134 6.60 1.43 -8.71
N TYR A 135 5.40 1.20 -9.24
CA TYR A 135 4.56 0.08 -8.83
C TYR A 135 4.89 -1.20 -9.62
N PHE A 136 5.38 -2.23 -8.93
CA PHE A 136 5.82 -3.50 -9.53
C PHE A 136 4.82 -4.66 -9.37
N ARG A 137 3.56 -4.37 -9.05
CA ARG A 137 2.43 -5.33 -9.03
C ARG A 137 2.45 -6.40 -7.92
N GLU A 138 3.12 -6.13 -6.82
CA GLU A 138 3.11 -7.00 -5.63
C GLU A 138 2.47 -6.30 -4.42
N ASN A 139 1.73 -7.07 -3.60
CA ASN A 139 1.12 -6.68 -2.31
C ASN A 139 0.56 -5.24 -2.26
N ALA A 140 -0.48 -5.00 -3.08
CA ALA A 140 -1.07 -3.68 -3.23
C ALA A 140 -2.58 -3.70 -3.02
N VAL A 141 -3.07 -2.62 -2.43
CA VAL A 141 -4.48 -2.42 -2.14
C VAL A 141 -4.93 -1.08 -2.69
N LYS A 142 -6.16 -1.03 -3.17
CA LYS A 142 -6.83 0.20 -3.56
C LYS A 142 -7.83 0.60 -2.49
N VAL A 143 -7.75 1.84 -2.04
CA VAL A 143 -8.70 2.44 -1.11
C VAL A 143 -9.33 3.66 -1.75
N THR A 144 -10.60 3.91 -1.45
CA THR A 144 -11.36 5.01 -2.04
C THR A 144 -12.02 5.87 -0.98
N GLN A 145 -12.10 7.18 -1.25
CA GLN A 145 -12.80 8.13 -0.40
C GLN A 145 -13.56 9.16 -1.26
N TRP A 146 -14.77 9.49 -0.85
CA TRP A 146 -15.58 10.52 -1.51
C TRP A 146 -15.36 11.88 -0.84
N VAL A 147 -15.17 12.92 -1.67
CA VAL A 147 -14.98 14.30 -1.21
C VAL A 147 -15.98 15.18 -1.92
N LYS A 148 -16.73 15.98 -1.15
CA LYS A 148 -17.63 16.99 -1.70
C LYS A 148 -16.91 18.33 -1.75
N MET A 149 -16.82 18.89 -2.95
CA MET A 149 -16.29 20.23 -3.19
C MET A 149 -17.36 21.30 -2.96
N GLY A 150 -16.92 22.47 -2.51
CA GLY A 150 -17.76 23.66 -2.33
C GLY A 150 -17.71 24.60 -3.53
N SER A 151 -18.37 25.74 -3.37
CA SER A 151 -18.39 26.82 -4.35
C SER A 151 -17.18 27.75 -4.27
N ASP A 152 -16.33 27.59 -3.25
CA ASP A 152 -15.07 28.33 -3.06
C ASP A 152 -13.90 27.81 -3.92
N VAL A 153 -14.13 26.75 -4.69
CA VAL A 153 -13.12 26.18 -5.59
C VAL A 153 -12.98 27.04 -6.85
N SER A 154 -11.74 27.37 -7.21
CA SER A 154 -11.42 28.19 -8.40
C SER A 154 -11.64 27.44 -9.72
N ASP A 155 -11.49 26.12 -9.71
CA ASP A 155 -11.72 25.25 -10.86
C ASP A 155 -13.23 24.96 -11.02
N SER A 156 -13.81 25.46 -12.11
CA SER A 156 -15.22 25.24 -12.46
C SER A 156 -15.57 23.76 -12.65
N ASP A 157 -14.61 22.94 -13.08
CA ASP A 157 -14.83 21.51 -13.24
C ASP A 157 -14.96 20.78 -11.90
N LEU A 158 -14.54 21.38 -10.79
CA LEU A 158 -14.62 20.80 -9.45
C LEU A 158 -15.69 21.46 -8.57
N GLN A 159 -16.10 22.69 -8.89
CA GLN A 159 -17.05 23.48 -8.10
C GLN A 159 -18.39 22.74 -7.88
N ASP A 160 -18.83 22.65 -6.63
CA ASP A 160 -20.09 21.99 -6.21
C ASP A 160 -20.24 20.52 -6.65
N LYS A 161 -19.13 19.80 -6.89
CA LYS A 161 -19.14 18.39 -7.31
C LYS A 161 -18.65 17.44 -6.22
N ILE A 162 -18.96 16.16 -6.44
CA ILE A 162 -18.41 15.06 -5.65
C ILE A 162 -17.28 14.42 -6.46
N ILE A 163 -16.11 14.30 -5.83
CA ILE A 163 -14.89 13.71 -6.38
C ILE A 163 -14.65 12.39 -5.67
N LEU A 164 -14.31 11.36 -6.45
CA LEU A 164 -13.78 10.10 -5.93
C LEU A 164 -12.26 10.19 -5.90
N VAL A 165 -11.69 10.04 -4.72
CA VAL A 165 -10.25 9.91 -4.50
C VAL A 165 -9.93 8.43 -4.39
N GLU A 166 -9.10 7.90 -5.28
CA GLU A 166 -8.59 6.53 -5.23
C GLU A 166 -7.10 6.57 -4.91
N ALA A 167 -6.68 5.90 -3.84
CA ALA A 167 -5.27 5.69 -3.53
C ALA A 167 -4.92 4.20 -3.71
N LEU A 168 -3.98 3.93 -4.60
CA LEU A 168 -3.29 2.66 -4.70
C LEU A 168 -2.09 2.68 -3.77
N ILE A 169 -2.00 1.72 -2.86
CA ILE A 169 -0.94 1.64 -1.84
C ILE A 169 -0.29 0.27 -1.95
N TRP A 170 1.03 0.20 -1.84
CA TRP A 170 1.78 -1.06 -1.86
C TRP A 170 2.98 -1.00 -0.92
N ARG A 171 3.54 -2.16 -0.59
CA ARG A 171 4.77 -2.28 0.21
C ARG A 171 5.93 -2.73 -0.69
N SER A 172 7.09 -2.08 -0.58
CA SER A 172 8.36 -2.56 -1.16
C SER A 172 9.14 -3.43 -0.17
#